data_AF-A0A821PSP6-F1
#
_entry.id   AF-A0A821PSP6-F1
#
_cell.length_a   1.000
_cell.length_b   1.000
_cell.length_c   1.000
_cell.angle_alpha   90.00
_cell.angle_beta   90.00
_cell.angle_gamma   90.00
#
_symmetry.space_group_name_H-M   'P 1'
#
loop_
_entity.id
_entity.type
_entity.pdbx_description
1 polymer ?
#
loop_
_entity_poly.entity_id
_entity_poly.type
_entity_poly.pdbx_seq_one_letter_code
_entity_poly.pdbx_strand_id
1 'polypeptide(L)'
;WWNSAIQSGAKVVITLPTGWDPRPRYEHPVPWVDQGPEHFLQPTAEELQNFFKSSIQLTCVNKNITEAQTVIVYAWNECSENGASLIPTIGNGTYYIRALSEILPMSC
;
A
#
# COMPACT_ATOMS: atom_id res chain seq x y z
N TRP A 1 -0.64 -10.67 7.38
CA TRP A 1 -0.36 -9.70 8.44
C TRP A 1 -1.64 -9.09 9.04
N TRP A 2 -2.55 -8.49 8.27
CA TRP A 2 -3.76 -7.83 8.83
C TRP A 2 -4.57 -8.68 9.81
N ASN A 3 -4.83 -9.95 9.49
CA ASN A 3 -5.56 -10.85 10.38
C ASN A 3 -4.87 -11.02 11.75
N SER A 4 -3.54 -11.14 11.75
CA SER A 4 -2.76 -11.23 12.99
C SER A 4 -2.81 -9.92 13.78
N ALA A 5 -2.77 -8.77 13.11
CA ALA A 5 -2.93 -7.46 13.76
C ALA A 5 -4.32 -7.34 14.42
N ILE A 6 -5.38 -7.77 13.73
CA ILE A 6 -6.75 -7.76 14.26
C ILE A 6 -6.90 -8.73 15.44
N GLN A 7 -6.35 -9.94 15.32
CA GLN A 7 -6.40 -10.97 16.35
C GLN A 7 -5.60 -10.60 17.61
N SER A 8 -4.70 -9.63 17.53
CA SER A 8 -3.95 -9.14 18.70
C SER A 8 -4.84 -8.46 19.75
N GLY A 9 -6.04 -8.00 19.37
CA GLY A 9 -6.94 -7.25 20.24
C GLY A 9 -6.53 -5.79 20.47
N ALA A 10 -5.37 -5.35 19.96
CA ALA A 10 -4.98 -3.96 19.96
C ALA A 10 -5.86 -3.14 19.01
N LYS A 11 -5.95 -1.82 19.22
CA LYS A 11 -6.56 -0.92 18.25
C LYS A 11 -5.65 -0.80 17.04
N VAL A 12 -6.21 -0.96 15.85
CA VAL A 12 -5.44 -1.04 14.59
C VAL A 12 -5.96 -0.03 13.59
N VAL A 13 -5.03 0.66 12.92
CA VAL A 13 -5.29 1.33 11.64
C VAL A 13 -4.69 0.43 10.56
N ILE A 14 -5.52 0.01 9.60
CA ILE A 14 -5.07 -0.90 8.54
C ILE A 14 -4.08 -0.15 7.66
N THR A 15 -2.89 -0.73 7.49
CA THR A 15 -1.85 -0.21 6.59
C THR A 15 -1.86 -0.96 5.27
N LEU A 16 -1.80 -0.23 4.15
CA LEU A 16 -1.83 -0.79 2.80
C LEU A 16 -0.55 -0.39 2.05
N PRO A 17 0.44 -1.30 1.95
CA PRO A 17 1.59 -1.08 1.09
C PRO A 17 1.21 -1.25 -0.39
N THR A 18 1.62 -0.34 -1.26
CA THR A 18 1.31 -0.36 -2.71
C THR A 18 2.37 -1.04 -3.56
N GLY A 19 3.43 -1.51 -2.91
CA GLY A 19 4.52 -2.33 -3.45
C GLY A 19 5.82 -2.03 -2.70
N TRP A 20 6.93 -2.68 -3.08
CA TRP A 20 8.26 -2.40 -2.54
C TRP A 20 9.33 -3.02 -3.44
N ASP A 21 10.21 -2.21 -3.98
CA ASP A 21 11.30 -2.58 -4.88
C ASP A 21 12.54 -1.73 -4.57
N PRO A 22 13.45 -2.20 -3.71
CA PRO A 22 14.62 -1.43 -3.29
C PRO A 22 15.74 -1.43 -4.34
N ARG A 23 15.57 -2.07 -5.49
CA ARG A 23 16.65 -2.21 -6.49
C ARG A 23 17.26 -0.89 -6.96
N PRO A 24 16.54 0.26 -7.05
CA PRO A 24 17.19 1.55 -7.33
C PRO A 24 18.24 1.96 -6.27
N ARG A 25 18.07 1.52 -5.02
CA ARG A 25 19.08 1.71 -3.96
C ARG A 25 20.28 0.78 -4.12
N TYR A 26 20.24 -0.26 -4.97
CA TYR A 26 21.48 -1.01 -5.27
C TYR A 26 22.45 -0.19 -6.10
N GLU A 27 21.93 0.59 -7.05
CA GLU A 27 22.74 1.49 -7.89
C GLU A 27 23.24 2.69 -7.08
N HIS A 28 22.42 3.18 -6.14
CA HIS A 28 22.72 4.30 -5.26
C HIS A 28 22.43 3.95 -3.79
N PRO A 29 23.33 3.21 -3.12
CA PRO A 29 23.09 2.71 -1.76
C PRO A 29 23.06 3.82 -0.74
N VAL A 30 22.08 3.74 0.15
CA VAL A 30 22.02 4.56 1.36
C VAL A 30 22.87 3.92 2.46
N PRO A 31 23.62 4.69 3.27
CA PRO A 31 24.58 4.12 4.21
C PRO A 31 23.93 3.42 5.43
N TRP A 32 22.61 3.47 5.57
CA TRP A 32 21.88 2.94 6.73
C TRP A 32 21.06 1.68 6.44
N VAL A 33 21.09 1.14 5.22
CA VAL A 33 20.40 -0.13 4.89
C VAL A 33 21.29 -1.01 4.03
N ASP A 34 21.51 -2.24 4.50
CA ASP A 34 21.99 -3.33 3.65
C ASP A 34 20.77 -3.98 2.98
N GLN A 35 20.61 -3.76 1.67
CA GLN A 35 19.43 -4.17 0.93
C GLN A 35 19.66 -5.58 0.37
N GLY A 36 18.93 -6.57 0.88
CA GLY A 36 18.92 -7.94 0.35
C GLY A 36 18.12 -8.06 -0.96
N PRO A 37 18.25 -9.16 -1.73
CA PRO A 37 17.74 -9.29 -3.11
C PRO A 37 16.21 -9.29 -3.24
N GLU A 38 15.50 -9.37 -2.12
CA GLU A 38 14.04 -9.46 -2.07
C GLU A 38 13.41 -8.19 -2.64
N HIS A 39 12.33 -8.36 -3.39
CA HIS A 39 11.53 -7.27 -3.92
C HIS A 39 10.14 -7.80 -4.29
N PHE A 40 9.17 -6.90 -4.32
CA PHE A 40 7.84 -7.13 -4.86
C PHE A 40 7.69 -6.34 -6.15
N LEU A 41 7.20 -7.02 -7.19
CA LEU A 41 6.84 -6.34 -8.42
C LEU A 41 5.70 -5.36 -8.17
N GLN A 42 5.66 -4.30 -8.98
CA GLN A 42 4.57 -3.35 -8.91
C GLN A 42 3.25 -4.05 -9.28
N PRO A 43 2.18 -3.90 -8.48
CA PRO A 43 0.92 -4.56 -8.77
C PRO A 43 0.28 -3.98 -10.05
N THR A 44 -0.54 -4.80 -10.69
CA THR A 44 -1.49 -4.33 -11.71
C THR A 44 -2.54 -3.40 -11.08
N ALA A 45 -3.23 -2.60 -11.89
CA ALA A 45 -4.35 -1.78 -11.40
C ALA A 45 -5.44 -2.61 -10.72
N GLU A 46 -5.75 -3.79 -11.24
CA GLU A 46 -6.78 -4.67 -10.68
C GLU A 46 -6.36 -5.25 -9.32
N GLU A 47 -5.13 -5.74 -9.20
CA GLU A 47 -4.59 -6.21 -7.92
C GLU A 47 -4.60 -5.10 -6.87
N LEU A 48 -4.18 -3.89 -7.28
CA LEU A 48 -4.20 -2.73 -6.40
C LEU A 48 -5.63 -2.37 -5.96
N GLN A 49 -6.58 -2.33 -6.89
CA GLN A 49 -7.99 -2.09 -6.58
C GLN A 49 -8.55 -3.14 -5.60
N ASN A 50 -8.26 -4.42 -5.84
CA ASN A 50 -8.71 -5.50 -4.97
C ASN A 50 -8.08 -5.41 -3.57
N PHE A 51 -6.83 -4.98 -3.48
CA PHE A 51 -6.16 -4.78 -2.19
C PHE A 51 -6.77 -3.62 -1.40
N PHE A 52 -7.08 -2.51 -2.08
CA PHE A 52 -7.83 -1.39 -1.48
C PHE A 52 -9.22 -1.82 -1.00
N LYS A 53 -9.99 -2.51 -1.85
CA LYS A 53 -11.32 -3.02 -1.47
C LYS A 53 -11.26 -3.92 -0.24
N SER A 54 -10.29 -4.83 -0.21
CA SER A 54 -10.07 -5.74 0.92
C SER A 54 -9.73 -4.99 2.21
N SER A 55 -8.88 -3.95 2.13
CA SER A 55 -8.53 -3.14 3.31
C SER A 55 -9.72 -2.37 3.88
N ILE A 56 -10.57 -1.80 3.01
CA ILE A 56 -11.77 -1.07 3.39
C ILE A 56 -12.78 -2.05 4.00
N GLN A 57 -13.04 -3.18 3.35
CA GLN A 57 -13.95 -4.21 3.86
C GLN A 57 -13.50 -4.72 5.24
N LEU A 58 -12.21 -4.99 5.39
CA LEU A 58 -11.65 -5.45 6.66
C LEU A 58 -11.81 -4.40 7.78
N THR A 59 -11.64 -3.12 7.44
CA THR A 59 -11.89 -1.99 8.33
C THR A 59 -13.37 -1.89 8.72
N CYS A 60 -14.29 -2.11 7.78
CA CYS A 60 -15.73 -2.06 8.03
C CYS A 60 -16.24 -3.23 8.87
N VAL A 61 -15.69 -4.43 8.70
CA VAL A 61 -16.12 -5.64 9.43
C VAL A 61 -15.62 -5.63 10.87
N ASN A 62 -14.47 -5.00 11.15
CA ASN A 62 -13.81 -5.06 12.45
C ASN A 62 -13.89 -3.75 13.25
N LYS A 63 -15.01 -3.01 13.19
CA LYS A 63 -15.12 -1.63 13.72
C LYS A 63 -14.64 -1.42 15.16
N ASN A 64 -14.82 -2.41 16.03
CA ASN A 64 -14.37 -2.33 17.43
C ASN A 64 -12.84 -2.33 17.57
N ILE A 65 -12.14 -2.96 16.61
CA ILE A 65 -10.68 -3.04 16.55
C ILE A 65 -10.12 -1.89 15.70
N THR A 66 -10.77 -1.60 14.56
CA THR A 66 -10.42 -0.53 13.62
C THR A 66 -11.23 0.75 13.87
N GLU A 67 -11.22 1.22 15.12
CA GLU A 67 -12.12 2.28 15.61
C GLU A 67 -12.04 3.59 14.81
N ALA A 68 -10.85 3.95 14.32
CA ALA A 68 -10.67 5.14 13.48
C ALA A 68 -11.35 5.05 12.10
N GLN A 69 -11.81 3.85 11.71
CA GLN A 69 -12.43 3.59 10.39
C GLN A 69 -11.62 4.16 9.22
N THR A 70 -10.30 4.02 9.33
CA THR A 70 -9.31 4.64 8.44
C THR A 70 -8.35 3.58 7.92
N VAL A 71 -7.92 3.74 6.66
CA VAL A 71 -6.82 2.97 6.05
C VAL A 71 -5.67 3.95 5.76
N ILE A 72 -4.45 3.58 6.14
CA ILE A 72 -3.23 4.33 5.80
C ILE A 72 -2.57 3.65 4.61
N VAL A 73 -2.41 4.41 3.52
CA VAL A 73 -1.76 3.92 2.31
C VAL A 73 -0.28 4.30 2.34
N TYR A 74 0.58 3.30 2.13
CA TYR A 74 2.03 3.46 1.99
C TYR A 74 2.43 3.04 0.57
N ALA A 75 2.93 3.90 -0.31
CA ALA A 75 3.19 5.31 -0.13
C ALA A 75 2.61 6.15 -1.27
N TRP A 76 2.68 7.47 -1.09
CA TRP A 76 2.38 8.42 -2.15
C TRP A 76 3.56 8.50 -3.13
N ASN A 77 4.76 8.76 -2.63
CA ASN A 77 5.94 9.14 -3.42
C ASN A 77 7.27 8.52 -2.96
N GLU A 78 7.24 7.31 -2.37
CA GLU A 78 8.48 6.62 -1.96
C GLU A 78 9.19 6.00 -3.18
N CYS A 79 9.73 6.85 -4.05
CA CYS A 79 10.33 6.43 -5.31
C CYS A 79 11.67 5.70 -5.11
N SER A 80 12.36 5.94 -4.00
CA SER A 80 13.64 5.26 -3.73
C SER A 80 13.45 3.75 -3.48
N GLU A 81 12.24 3.31 -3.16
CA GLU A 81 11.85 1.91 -3.02
C GLU A 81 10.90 1.46 -4.13
N ASN A 82 10.85 2.17 -5.27
CA ASN A 82 10.17 1.99 -6.58
C ASN A 82 8.83 1.22 -6.71
N GLY A 83 8.46 0.33 -5.81
CA GLY A 83 7.20 -0.40 -5.77
C GLY A 83 6.06 0.37 -5.10
N ALA A 84 6.31 1.38 -4.28
CA ALA A 84 5.29 2.01 -3.43
C ALA A 84 4.79 3.39 -3.90
N SER A 85 4.99 3.81 -5.16
CA SER A 85 4.63 5.17 -5.60
C SER A 85 3.31 5.24 -6.36
N LEU A 86 2.30 5.88 -5.76
CA LEU A 86 1.03 6.21 -6.40
C LEU A 86 1.07 7.53 -7.20
N ILE A 87 2.10 8.35 -7.00
CA ILE A 87 2.26 9.60 -7.76
C ILE A 87 2.27 9.34 -9.26
N PRO A 88 1.74 10.28 -10.07
CA PRO A 88 1.93 10.23 -11.50
C PRO A 88 3.41 10.26 -11.89
N THR A 89 3.81 9.41 -12.83
CA THR A 89 5.18 9.35 -13.36
C THR A 89 5.21 9.63 -14.85
N ILE A 90 6.39 9.89 -15.41
CA ILE A 90 6.56 10.08 -16.85
C ILE A 90 6.16 8.82 -17.63
N GLY A 91 6.44 7.62 -17.08
CA GLY A 91 6.14 6.35 -17.74
C GLY A 91 4.67 5.92 -17.64
N ASN A 92 4.06 6.05 -16.46
CA ASN A 92 2.71 5.53 -16.19
C ASN A 92 1.63 6.62 -16.12
N GLY A 93 1.99 7.91 -16.22
CA GLY A 93 1.05 9.02 -16.10
C GLY A 93 0.19 8.88 -14.84
N THR A 94 -1.12 9.06 -14.96
CA THR A 94 -2.08 8.96 -13.85
C THR A 94 -2.68 7.55 -13.69
N TYR A 95 -2.04 6.50 -14.22
CA TYR A 95 -2.62 5.15 -14.30
C TYR A 95 -3.21 4.65 -12.97
N TYR A 96 -2.42 4.67 -11.90
CA TYR A 96 -2.85 4.16 -10.59
C TYR A 96 -3.92 5.02 -9.93
N ILE A 97 -3.76 6.35 -9.90
CA ILE A 97 -4.77 7.23 -9.31
C ILE A 97 -6.11 7.18 -10.05
N ARG A 98 -6.08 6.97 -11.37
CA ARG A 98 -7.30 6.77 -12.17
C ARG A 98 -7.98 5.46 -11.80
N ALA A 99 -7.23 4.36 -11.74
CA ALA A 99 -7.77 3.07 -11.32
C ALA A 99 -8.38 3.14 -9.89
N LEU A 100 -7.71 3.81 -8.95
CA LEU A 100 -8.22 3.93 -7.59
C LEU A 100 -9.45 4.86 -7.50
N SER A 101 -9.55 5.88 -8.35
CA SER A 101 -10.71 6.78 -8.36
C SER A 101 -12.04 6.06 -8.66
N GLU A 102 -12.00 4.91 -9.34
CA GLU A 102 -13.17 4.10 -9.65
C GLU A 102 -13.74 3.37 -8.42
N ILE A 103 -12.92 3.19 -7.37
CA ILE A 103 -13.29 2.37 -6.20
C ILE A 103 -13.34 3.15 -4.89
N LEU A 104 -12.67 4.29 -4.78
CA LEU A 104 -12.65 5.09 -3.54
C LEU A 104 -13.96 5.77 -3.14
N PRO A 105 -15.03 5.88 -3.96
CA PRO A 105 -16.35 6.23 -3.44
C PRO A 105 -16.93 5.18 -2.48
N MET A 106 -16.28 4.01 -2.37
CA MET A 106 -16.69 2.93 -1.49
C MET A 106 -16.46 3.30 -0.02
N SER A 107 -17.52 3.21 0.77
CA SER A 107 -17.50 3.37 2.21
C SER A 107 -18.11 2.13 2.88
N CYS A 108 -17.99 2.06 4.21
CA CYS A 108 -18.98 1.34 4.99
C CYS A 108 -20.34 2.05 4.88
#